data_AF-A0A929Z0E6-F1
#
_entry.id   AF-A0A929Z0E6-F1
#
_cell.length_a   1.000
_cell.length_b   1.000
_cell.length_c   1.000
_cell.angle_alpha   90.00
_cell.angle_beta   90.00
_cell.angle_gamma   90.00
#
_symmetry.space_group_name_H-M   'P 1'
#
loop_
_entity.id
_entity.type
_entity.pdbx_description
1 polymer ?
#
loop_
_entity_poly.entity_id
_entity_poly.type
_entity_poly.pdbx_seq_one_letter_code
_entity_poly.pdbx_strand_id
1 'polypeptide(L)'
;MDLTALIRHPENMDQTTLAELRALVEQFPCMQAARLLLVENAFRLDDENYRAEAEKAAVLVPNRKVLFDLTQGTHLREMDEAEEGFDDEEENAPTGTDLTSTMIDRFLFGDNEEQEKKEKAVDPASDYMGYLFQIEAQAGGCPSLIQPAPGADIENDPTSKVLEAAQKHGKKWFKPAARREGDAMTSDEELLTPDTGEEGFEEKSCYTETLASICLKQGRYQRALEILTYLHLNNPKKSAYFADKIRFIRKLAINSKYNS
;
A
#
# COMPACT_ATOMS: atom_id res chain seq x y z
N MET A 1 -4.69 35.79 21.07
CA MET A 1 -3.68 34.74 20.88
C MET A 1 -2.45 35.19 20.10
N ASP A 2 -1.23 34.85 20.55
CA ASP A 2 0.00 34.93 19.75
C ASP A 2 0.38 33.53 19.24
N LEU A 3 0.17 33.28 17.94
CA LEU A 3 0.44 31.99 17.31
C LEU A 3 1.94 31.64 17.32
N THR A 4 2.82 32.65 17.27
CA THR A 4 4.27 32.40 17.22
C THR A 4 4.81 31.89 18.54
N ALA A 5 4.24 32.35 19.65
CA ALA A 5 4.56 31.85 20.98
C ALA A 5 4.16 30.37 21.14
N LEU A 6 3.00 29.98 20.61
CA LEU A 6 2.47 28.61 20.70
C LEU A 6 3.24 27.62 19.84
N ILE A 7 3.69 28.05 18.64
CA ILE A 7 4.53 27.21 17.78
C ILE A 7 5.87 26.91 18.46
N ARG A 8 6.42 27.86 19.22
CA ARG A 8 7.69 27.67 19.95
C ARG A 8 7.52 26.90 21.24
N HIS A 9 6.38 27.09 21.91
CA HIS A 9 6.07 26.48 23.19
C HIS A 9 4.71 25.77 23.10
N PRO A 10 4.66 24.61 22.45
CA PRO A 10 3.44 23.84 22.27
C PRO A 10 2.88 23.28 23.60
N GLU A 11 3.69 23.28 24.67
CA GLU A 11 3.31 22.91 26.04
C GLU A 11 2.34 23.90 26.70
N ASN A 12 2.31 25.16 26.26
CA ASN A 12 1.44 26.20 26.85
C ASN A 12 0.01 26.19 26.28
N MET A 13 -0.42 25.07 25.70
CA MET A 13 -1.73 24.93 25.08
C MET A 13 -2.78 24.44 26.08
N ASP A 14 -3.64 25.37 26.51
CA ASP A 14 -4.75 25.15 27.45
C ASP A 14 -6.13 25.11 26.75
N GLN A 15 -7.19 24.76 27.49
CA GLN A 15 -8.58 24.78 26.99
C GLN A 15 -9.03 26.16 26.46
N THR A 16 -8.50 27.25 27.04
CA THR A 16 -8.75 28.63 26.56
C THR A 16 -8.15 28.85 25.17
N THR A 17 -6.92 28.39 24.96
CA THR A 17 -6.23 28.46 23.67
C THR A 17 -6.94 27.62 22.62
N LEU A 18 -7.56 26.50 23.01
CA LEU A 18 -8.34 25.67 22.11
C LEU A 18 -9.59 26.42 21.61
N ALA A 19 -10.33 27.08 22.51
CA ALA A 19 -11.47 27.90 22.15
C ALA A 19 -11.09 29.09 21.25
N GLU A 20 -9.96 29.76 21.55
CA GLU A 20 -9.43 30.84 20.71
C GLU A 20 -9.05 30.34 19.31
N LEU A 21 -8.40 29.18 19.20
CA LEU A 21 -8.05 28.56 17.90
C LEU A 21 -9.30 28.17 17.11
N ARG A 22 -10.34 27.63 17.77
CA ARG A 22 -11.62 27.31 17.10
C ARG A 22 -12.23 28.57 16.47
N ALA A 23 -12.36 29.65 17.25
CA ALA A 23 -12.91 30.91 16.75
C ALA A 23 -12.09 31.49 15.59
N LEU A 24 -10.77 31.36 15.66
CA LEU A 24 -9.84 31.86 14.65
C LEU A 24 -9.89 31.02 13.36
N VAL A 25 -10.04 29.70 13.47
CA VAL A 25 -10.23 28.80 12.34
C VAL A 25 -11.60 28.97 11.68
N GLU A 26 -12.64 29.30 12.45
CA GLU A 26 -13.94 29.68 11.90
C GLU A 26 -13.86 30.98 11.07
N GLN A 27 -13.09 31.96 11.55
CA GLN A 27 -12.86 33.22 10.83
C GLN A 27 -11.98 33.03 9.59
N PHE A 28 -10.97 32.15 9.67
CA PHE A 28 -10.00 31.90 8.60
C PHE A 28 -9.84 30.40 8.30
N PRO A 29 -10.78 29.78 7.57
CA PRO A 29 -10.81 28.33 7.36
C PRO A 29 -9.57 27.76 6.66
N CYS A 30 -8.92 28.53 5.80
CA CYS A 30 -7.78 28.08 5.01
C CYS A 30 -6.43 28.29 5.71
N MET A 31 -6.41 28.86 6.93
CA MET A 31 -5.16 29.15 7.63
C MET A 31 -4.54 27.88 8.20
N GLN A 32 -3.55 27.31 7.50
CA GLN A 32 -2.98 26.01 7.85
C GLN A 32 -2.31 26.02 9.23
N ALA A 33 -1.59 27.08 9.59
CA ALA A 33 -0.89 27.16 10.88
C ALA A 33 -1.84 27.01 12.07
N ALA A 34 -2.95 27.76 12.07
CA ALA A 34 -3.95 27.64 13.13
C ALA A 34 -4.69 26.30 13.11
N ARG A 35 -4.94 25.74 11.92
CA ARG A 35 -5.56 24.42 11.80
C ARG A 35 -4.67 23.32 12.39
N LEU A 36 -3.36 23.38 12.13
CA LEU A 36 -2.39 22.43 12.70
C LEU A 36 -2.31 22.58 14.22
N LEU A 37 -2.18 23.81 14.73
CA LEU A 37 -2.17 24.07 16.18
C LEU A 37 -3.45 23.65 16.87
N LEU A 38 -4.61 23.83 16.22
CA LEU A 38 -5.90 23.37 16.73
C LEU A 38 -5.92 21.84 16.91
N VAL A 39 -5.45 21.11 15.90
CA VAL A 39 -5.39 19.63 15.94
C VAL A 39 -4.40 19.18 17.01
N GLU A 40 -3.25 19.82 17.11
CA GLU A 40 -2.23 19.53 18.13
C GLU A 40 -2.77 19.74 19.55
N ASN A 41 -3.45 20.87 19.77
CA ASN A 41 -4.06 21.19 21.06
C ASN A 41 -5.17 20.20 21.42
N ALA A 42 -6.05 19.91 20.46
CA ALA A 42 -7.13 18.93 20.64
C ALA A 42 -6.59 17.52 20.92
N PHE A 43 -5.47 17.15 20.32
CA PHE A 43 -4.78 15.89 20.61
C PHE A 43 -4.22 15.85 22.03
N ARG A 44 -3.51 16.89 22.48
CA ARG A 44 -2.93 16.93 23.83
C ARG A 44 -3.96 16.96 24.94
N LEU A 45 -5.09 17.64 24.72
CA LEU A 45 -6.17 17.73 25.69
C LEU A 45 -7.14 16.54 25.63
N ASP A 46 -6.88 15.54 24.79
CA ASP A 46 -7.77 14.39 24.53
C ASP A 46 -9.22 14.83 24.26
N ASP A 47 -9.39 15.90 23.47
CA ASP A 47 -10.71 16.45 23.13
C ASP A 47 -11.47 15.47 22.22
N GLU A 48 -12.73 15.19 22.53
CA GLU A 48 -13.60 14.28 21.75
C GLU A 48 -13.68 14.68 20.27
N ASN A 49 -13.58 15.97 19.98
CA ASN A 49 -13.64 16.52 18.63
C ASN A 49 -12.31 16.45 17.87
N TYR A 50 -11.22 15.97 18.48
CA TYR A 50 -9.90 15.84 17.85
C TYR A 50 -9.98 15.16 16.48
N ARG A 51 -10.66 14.02 16.41
CA ARG A 51 -10.75 13.23 15.17
C ARG A 51 -11.37 14.03 14.02
N ALA A 52 -12.47 14.72 14.31
CA ALA A 52 -13.18 15.52 13.31
C ALA A 52 -12.34 16.71 12.84
N GLU A 53 -11.57 17.33 13.73
CA GLU A 53 -10.67 18.43 13.36
C GLU A 53 -9.45 17.93 12.58
N ALA A 54 -8.89 16.77 12.93
CA ALA A 54 -7.79 16.13 12.19
C ALA A 54 -8.20 15.76 10.76
N GLU A 55 -9.40 15.22 10.57
CA GLU A 55 -9.94 14.90 9.25
C GLU A 55 -10.09 16.16 8.37
N LYS A 56 -10.61 17.25 8.94
CA LYS A 56 -10.70 18.55 8.23
C LYS A 56 -9.31 19.10 7.88
N ALA A 57 -8.36 18.99 8.81
CA ALA A 57 -6.99 19.44 8.59
C ALA A 57 -6.28 18.66 7.50
N ALA A 58 -6.50 17.33 7.43
CA ALA A 58 -5.90 16.46 6.42
C ALA A 58 -6.25 16.85 4.98
N VAL A 59 -7.43 17.46 4.77
CA VAL A 59 -7.85 17.97 3.46
C VAL A 59 -7.06 19.23 3.06
N LEU A 60 -6.67 20.06 4.03
CA LEU A 60 -6.08 21.39 3.82
C LEU A 60 -4.55 21.39 3.84
N VAL A 61 -3.92 20.34 4.39
CA VAL A 61 -2.47 20.24 4.56
C VAL A 61 -1.84 19.51 3.36
N PRO A 62 -0.80 20.07 2.70
CA PRO A 62 -0.15 19.43 1.56
C PRO A 62 0.53 18.09 1.88
N ASN A 63 1.04 17.93 3.10
CA ASN A 63 1.74 16.73 3.55
C ASN A 63 1.14 16.21 4.86
N ARG A 64 0.36 15.13 4.77
CA ARG A 64 -0.25 14.47 5.92
C ARG A 64 0.73 13.89 6.93
N LYS A 65 2.00 13.69 6.54
CA LYS A 65 3.04 13.27 7.48
C LYS A 65 3.21 14.28 8.61
N VAL A 66 3.09 15.57 8.30
CA VAL A 66 3.19 16.64 9.32
C VAL A 66 2.13 16.47 10.40
N LEU A 67 0.89 16.09 10.06
CA LEU A 67 -0.17 15.83 11.05
C LEU A 67 0.14 14.61 11.93
N PHE A 68 0.69 13.56 11.32
CA PHE A 68 1.13 12.38 12.05
C PHE A 68 2.30 12.70 12.99
N ASP A 69 3.31 13.41 12.48
CA ASP A 69 4.51 13.79 13.24
C ASP A 69 4.14 14.64 14.46
N LEU A 70 3.16 15.54 14.30
CA LEU A 70 2.65 16.44 15.34
C LEU A 70 1.86 15.73 16.45
N THR A 71 1.27 14.57 16.17
CA THR A 71 0.37 13.88 17.09
C THR A 71 1.01 12.61 17.64
N GLN A 72 1.39 11.67 16.77
CA GLN A 72 1.95 10.38 17.16
C GLN A 72 3.47 10.28 16.97
N GLY A 73 4.06 11.14 16.13
CA GLY A 73 5.48 11.03 15.78
C GLY A 73 6.45 11.31 16.94
N THR A 74 6.07 12.12 17.92
CA THR A 74 6.89 12.36 19.12
C THR A 74 6.93 11.11 20.02
N HIS A 75 5.77 10.53 20.31
CA HIS A 75 5.65 9.34 21.15
C HIS A 75 6.37 8.13 20.54
N LEU A 76 6.31 7.95 19.22
CA LEU A 76 6.98 6.84 18.55
C LEU A 76 8.51 6.99 18.52
N ARG A 77 8.99 8.23 18.40
CA ARG A 77 10.43 8.53 18.43
C ARG A 77 11.05 8.30 19.82
N GLU A 78 10.30 8.62 20.88
CA GLU A 78 10.71 8.34 22.26
C GLU A 78 10.79 6.82 22.55
N MET A 79 10.00 6.00 21.85
CA MET A 79 10.08 4.53 21.97
C MET A 79 11.32 3.97 21.25
N ASP A 80 11.66 4.51 20.08
CA ASP A 80 12.87 4.11 19.34
C ASP A 80 14.15 4.51 20.08
N GLU A 81 14.18 5.69 20.72
CA GLU A 81 15.34 6.19 21.48
C GLU A 81 15.51 5.46 22.83
N ALA A 82 14.45 4.85 23.38
CA ALA A 82 14.51 4.04 24.61
C ALA A 82 15.07 2.62 24.39
N GLU A 83 15.00 2.08 23.17
CA GLU A 83 15.57 0.76 22.84
C GLU A 83 17.08 0.81 22.57
N GLU A 84 17.67 1.97 22.28
CA GLU A 84 19.13 2.13 22.09
C GLU A 84 19.93 2.25 23.42
N GLY A 85 19.26 2.12 24.58
CA GLY A 85 19.84 2.34 25.91
C GLY A 85 20.29 1.10 26.70
N PHE A 86 20.28 -0.12 26.12
CA PHE A 86 20.72 -1.34 26.83
C PHE A 86 22.13 -1.81 26.41
N ASP A 87 23.08 -1.41 27.26
CA ASP A 87 24.35 -2.03 27.67
C ASP A 87 25.44 -2.33 26.62
N ASP A 88 26.33 -1.34 26.45
CA ASP A 88 27.77 -1.56 26.29
C ASP A 88 28.39 -1.84 27.68
N GLU A 89 28.76 -3.09 27.99
CA GLU A 89 29.83 -3.47 28.94
C GLU A 89 30.06 -5.00 28.93
N GLU A 90 31.06 -5.50 28.18
CA GLU A 90 32.27 -6.18 28.72
C GLU A 90 33.12 -6.84 27.62
N GLU A 91 34.42 -6.56 27.71
CA GLU A 91 35.52 -7.06 26.90
C GLU A 91 35.82 -8.56 27.15
N ASN A 92 36.04 -9.35 26.09
CA ASN A 92 37.29 -10.11 25.82
C ASN A 92 37.12 -11.25 24.77
N ALA A 93 37.79 -11.07 23.62
CA ALA A 93 38.29 -12.06 22.63
C ALA A 93 37.32 -12.86 21.72
N PRO A 94 37.77 -13.32 20.52
CA PRO A 94 38.71 -12.75 19.56
C PRO A 94 38.02 -12.33 18.25
N THR A 95 38.74 -11.53 17.47
CA THR A 95 38.36 -11.06 16.14
C THR A 95 37.88 -12.16 15.19
N GLY A 96 36.70 -11.94 14.60
CA GLY A 96 36.35 -12.49 13.29
C GLY A 96 35.50 -13.75 13.32
N THR A 97 34.21 -13.59 13.58
CA THR A 97 33.20 -14.56 13.15
C THR A 97 32.10 -13.80 12.43
N ASP A 98 31.95 -14.08 11.14
CA ASP A 98 30.88 -13.54 10.32
C ASP A 98 29.53 -13.81 11.00
N LEU A 99 28.55 -12.92 10.80
CA LEU A 99 27.15 -13.12 11.19
C LEU A 99 26.62 -14.52 10.80
N THR A 100 27.17 -15.09 9.74
CA THR A 100 26.89 -16.46 9.31
C THR A 100 27.38 -17.50 10.31
N SER A 101 28.58 -17.36 10.87
CA SER A 101 29.10 -18.25 11.90
C SER A 101 28.25 -18.22 13.17
N THR A 102 27.81 -17.03 13.60
CA THR A 102 26.94 -16.90 14.78
C THR A 102 25.54 -17.45 14.55
N MET A 103 24.96 -17.28 13.36
CA MET A 103 23.69 -17.90 12.97
C MET A 103 23.79 -19.43 12.85
N ILE A 104 24.92 -19.95 12.34
CA ILE A 104 25.16 -21.39 12.21
C ILE A 104 25.29 -22.04 13.59
N ASP A 105 26.02 -21.42 14.53
CA ASP A 105 26.15 -21.95 15.88
C ASP A 105 24.81 -21.93 16.64
N ARG A 106 24.01 -20.88 16.46
CA ARG A 106 22.64 -20.81 17.00
C ARG A 106 21.72 -21.88 16.43
N PHE A 107 21.95 -22.29 15.17
CA PHE A 107 21.18 -23.33 14.50
C PHE A 107 21.65 -24.75 14.87
N LEU A 108 22.96 -24.95 15.08
CA LEU A 108 23.53 -26.27 15.38
C LEU A 108 23.45 -26.63 16.88
N PHE A 109 23.50 -25.64 17.76
CA PHE A 109 23.54 -25.85 19.22
C PHE A 109 22.33 -25.24 19.96
N GLY A 110 21.41 -24.59 19.24
CA GLY A 110 20.14 -24.11 19.80
C GLY A 110 19.15 -25.25 19.95
N ASP A 111 19.27 -26.02 21.01
CA ASP A 111 18.28 -27.04 21.35
C ASP A 111 16.99 -26.40 21.86
N ASN A 112 15.93 -26.57 21.06
CA ASN A 112 14.67 -27.22 21.43
C ASN A 112 14.29 -27.18 22.93
N GLU A 113 13.83 -26.04 23.42
CA GLU A 113 12.94 -25.98 24.57
C GLU A 113 11.57 -25.46 24.12
N GLU A 114 10.56 -26.32 24.28
CA GLU A 114 9.16 -26.07 24.02
C GLU A 114 8.65 -24.86 24.83
N GLN A 115 8.22 -23.81 24.13
CA GLN A 115 7.04 -23.06 24.53
C GLN A 115 6.13 -22.83 23.32
N GLU A 116 5.17 -23.74 23.16
CA GLU A 116 3.99 -23.52 22.35
C GLU A 116 3.18 -22.35 22.93
N LYS A 117 3.41 -21.14 22.41
CA LYS A 117 2.35 -20.14 22.26
C LYS A 117 2.23 -19.80 20.79
N LYS A 118 1.55 -20.68 20.05
CA LYS A 118 0.94 -20.30 18.78
C LYS A 118 -0.19 -19.34 19.09
N GLU A 119 0.11 -18.05 19.14
CA GLU A 119 -0.90 -17.04 18.86
C GLU A 119 -1.42 -17.37 17.46
N LYS A 120 -2.67 -17.82 17.37
CA LYS A 120 -3.31 -18.04 16.07
C LYS A 120 -3.38 -16.67 15.41
N ALA A 121 -2.59 -16.48 14.35
CA ALA A 121 -2.75 -15.35 13.46
C ALA A 121 -4.24 -15.31 13.06
N VAL A 122 -4.95 -14.30 13.56
CA VAL A 122 -6.36 -14.11 13.24
C VAL A 122 -6.40 -13.71 11.78
N ASP A 123 -6.88 -14.60 10.93
CA ASP A 123 -7.16 -14.30 9.53
C ASP A 123 -8.40 -13.39 9.49
N PRO A 124 -8.26 -12.12 9.07
CA PRO A 124 -9.39 -11.19 9.02
C PRO A 124 -10.52 -11.69 8.09
N ALA A 125 -10.20 -12.54 7.11
CA ALA A 125 -11.21 -13.16 6.27
C ALA A 125 -12.06 -14.18 7.04
N SER A 126 -11.47 -14.91 7.99
CA SER A 126 -12.17 -15.88 8.83
C SER A 126 -13.17 -15.19 9.77
N ASP A 127 -12.77 -14.08 10.39
CA ASP A 127 -13.67 -13.30 11.28
C ASP A 127 -14.82 -12.66 10.50
N TYR A 128 -14.53 -12.14 9.30
CA TYR A 128 -15.57 -11.59 8.43
C TYR A 128 -16.56 -12.66 7.95
N MET A 129 -16.06 -13.86 7.64
CA MET A 129 -16.92 -14.96 7.21
C MET A 129 -17.81 -15.49 8.33
N GLY A 130 -17.29 -15.57 9.57
CA GLY A 130 -18.09 -15.90 10.74
C GLY A 130 -19.19 -14.86 11.00
N TYR A 131 -18.85 -13.58 10.88
CA TYR A 131 -19.81 -12.48 11.02
C TYR A 131 -20.91 -12.52 9.97
N LEU A 132 -20.59 -12.78 8.70
CA LEU A 132 -21.58 -12.94 7.63
C LEU A 132 -22.51 -14.12 7.86
N PHE A 133 -21.99 -15.29 8.23
CA PHE A 133 -22.83 -16.45 8.56
C PHE A 133 -23.75 -16.18 9.76
N GLN A 134 -23.27 -15.42 10.74
CA GLN A 134 -24.07 -15.07 11.92
C GLN A 134 -25.18 -14.06 11.58
N ILE A 135 -24.92 -13.11 10.68
CA ILE A 135 -25.94 -12.23 10.10
C ILE A 135 -26.97 -13.04 9.32
N GLU A 136 -26.53 -13.98 8.47
CA GLU A 136 -27.42 -14.83 7.67
C GLU A 136 -28.28 -15.76 8.55
N ALA A 137 -27.74 -16.25 9.68
CA ALA A 137 -28.48 -17.09 10.62
C ALA A 137 -29.51 -16.30 11.45
N GLN A 138 -29.23 -15.02 11.76
CA GLN A 138 -30.15 -14.15 12.50
C GLN A 138 -31.19 -13.49 11.57
N ALA A 139 -30.83 -13.21 10.33
CA ALA A 139 -31.76 -12.80 9.29
C ALA A 139 -32.50 -14.04 8.77
N GLY A 140 -33.57 -14.43 9.46
CA GLY A 140 -34.42 -15.54 9.04
C GLY A 140 -34.78 -15.45 7.56
N GLY A 141 -34.26 -16.41 6.78
CA GLY A 141 -34.71 -16.75 5.42
C GLY A 141 -34.81 -15.58 4.45
N CYS A 142 -33.68 -15.03 3.99
CA CYS A 142 -33.69 -14.24 2.75
C CYS A 142 -33.83 -15.18 1.54
N PRO A 143 -34.85 -15.00 0.68
CA PRO A 143 -34.99 -15.81 -0.53
C PRO A 143 -33.89 -15.46 -1.53
N SER A 144 -33.43 -16.49 -2.22
CA SER A 144 -32.32 -16.48 -3.18
C SER A 144 -32.38 -15.31 -4.18
N LEU A 145 -31.19 -14.76 -4.46
CA LEU A 145 -30.88 -13.72 -5.45
C LEU A 145 -31.07 -14.18 -6.92
N ILE A 146 -32.14 -14.90 -7.24
CA ILE A 146 -32.47 -15.27 -8.62
C ILE A 146 -33.98 -15.26 -8.83
N GLN A 147 -34.63 -14.09 -8.70
CA GLN A 147 -35.80 -13.76 -9.53
C GLN A 147 -35.82 -12.25 -9.79
N PRO A 148 -35.90 -11.79 -11.05
CA PRO A 148 -36.18 -10.39 -11.33
C PRO A 148 -37.59 -10.08 -10.83
N ALA A 149 -37.71 -9.16 -9.88
CA ALA A 149 -39.01 -8.69 -9.41
C ALA A 149 -39.77 -8.03 -10.57
N PRO A 150 -41.08 -8.31 -10.74
CA PRO A 150 -41.89 -7.65 -11.76
C PRO A 150 -42.03 -6.17 -11.40
N GLY A 151 -41.91 -5.31 -12.41
CA GLY A 151 -41.88 -3.86 -12.28
C GLY A 151 -43.00 -3.33 -11.40
N ALA A 152 -42.62 -2.81 -10.23
CA ALA A 152 -43.46 -1.90 -9.48
C ALA A 152 -43.17 -0.50 -10.03
N ASP A 153 -44.14 0.06 -10.74
CA ASP A 153 -44.11 1.43 -11.23
C ASP A 153 -44.11 2.39 -10.03
N ILE A 154 -42.93 2.71 -9.51
CA ILE A 154 -42.76 3.78 -8.53
C ILE A 154 -42.72 5.08 -9.31
N GLU A 155 -43.91 5.64 -9.60
CA GLU A 155 -44.12 6.84 -10.42
C GLU A 155 -43.42 8.12 -9.91
N ASN A 156 -42.63 8.07 -8.84
CA ASN A 156 -41.90 9.23 -8.33
C ASN A 156 -40.57 8.90 -7.66
N ASP A 157 -39.81 7.92 -8.15
CA ASP A 157 -38.47 7.70 -7.64
C ASP A 157 -37.53 8.89 -7.97
N PRO A 158 -36.87 9.51 -6.97
CA PRO A 158 -35.95 10.63 -7.20
C PRO A 158 -34.78 10.23 -8.11
N THR A 159 -34.45 8.94 -8.14
CA THR A 159 -33.42 8.32 -8.98
C THR A 159 -33.75 8.42 -10.47
N SER A 160 -35.03 8.27 -10.87
CA SER A 160 -35.42 8.39 -12.28
C SER A 160 -35.31 9.83 -12.78
N LYS A 161 -35.65 10.80 -11.92
CA LYS A 161 -35.49 12.24 -12.21
C LYS A 161 -34.01 12.64 -12.38
N VAL A 162 -33.13 12.08 -11.55
CA VAL A 162 -31.67 12.30 -11.67
C VAL A 162 -31.12 11.68 -12.96
N LEU A 163 -31.56 10.46 -13.31
CA LEU A 163 -31.16 9.79 -14.55
C LEU A 163 -31.67 10.53 -15.79
N GLU A 164 -32.92 11.04 -15.77
CA GLU A 164 -33.48 11.82 -16.87
C GLU A 164 -32.78 13.19 -17.00
N ALA A 165 -32.48 13.86 -15.89
CA ALA A 165 -31.70 15.10 -15.88
C ALA A 165 -30.27 14.87 -16.39
N ALA A 166 -29.65 13.74 -16.05
CA ALA A 166 -28.34 13.33 -16.56
C ALA A 166 -28.38 13.04 -18.08
N GLN A 167 -29.46 12.45 -18.60
CA GLN A 167 -29.61 12.25 -20.05
C GLN A 167 -29.83 13.58 -20.80
N LYS A 168 -30.59 14.53 -20.22
CA LYS A 168 -30.87 15.84 -20.83
C LYS A 168 -29.69 16.82 -20.74
N HIS A 169 -28.93 16.84 -19.63
CA HIS A 169 -27.88 17.82 -19.36
C HIS A 169 -26.46 17.23 -19.24
N GLY A 170 -26.30 15.91 -19.15
CA GLY A 170 -25.00 15.25 -18.96
C GLY A 170 -24.01 15.48 -20.09
N LYS A 171 -24.49 15.70 -21.33
CA LYS A 171 -23.62 16.05 -22.48
C LYS A 171 -22.94 17.42 -22.34
N LYS A 172 -23.45 18.32 -21.50
CA LYS A 172 -22.87 19.66 -21.26
C LYS A 172 -21.82 19.66 -20.15
N TRP A 173 -21.93 18.74 -19.18
CA TRP A 173 -21.01 18.64 -18.04
C TRP A 173 -19.92 17.58 -18.22
N PHE A 174 -20.21 16.53 -19.00
CA PHE A 174 -19.21 15.53 -19.38
C PHE A 174 -18.54 15.95 -20.67
N LYS A 175 -17.47 16.75 -20.56
CA LYS A 175 -16.41 16.73 -21.56
C LYS A 175 -15.41 15.69 -21.06
N PRO A 176 -15.40 14.44 -21.58
CA PRO A 176 -14.27 13.56 -21.31
C PRO A 176 -13.02 14.35 -21.69
N ALA A 177 -12.07 14.45 -20.77
CA ALA A 177 -10.82 15.14 -21.06
C ALA A 177 -10.27 14.55 -22.37
N ALA A 178 -10.06 15.40 -23.37
CA ALA A 178 -9.37 14.99 -24.58
C ALA A 178 -8.03 14.42 -24.12
N ARG A 179 -7.92 13.09 -24.18
CA ARG A 179 -6.67 12.38 -24.00
C ARG A 179 -5.68 13.05 -24.95
N ARG A 180 -4.56 13.55 -24.41
CA ARG A 180 -3.49 14.17 -25.21
C ARG A 180 -3.24 13.28 -26.42
N GLU A 181 -3.53 13.81 -27.61
CA GLU A 181 -3.18 13.17 -28.87
C GLU A 181 -1.66 13.14 -28.95
N GLY A 182 -1.16 11.92 -28.81
CA GLY A 182 0.23 11.53 -28.75
C GLY A 182 0.29 10.04 -28.41
N ASP A 183 -0.54 9.24 -29.10
CA ASP A 183 -0.22 7.90 -29.60
C ASP A 183 -1.49 7.25 -30.13
N ALA A 184 -1.43 6.91 -31.41
CA ALA A 184 -2.54 6.48 -32.23
C ALA A 184 -3.07 5.10 -31.82
N MET A 185 -4.40 5.01 -31.91
CA MET A 185 -5.19 3.81 -32.13
C MET A 185 -4.59 2.99 -33.29
N THR A 186 -4.61 1.66 -33.25
CA THR A 186 -5.79 0.92 -33.69
C THR A 186 -6.10 -0.27 -32.78
N SER A 187 -7.34 -0.30 -32.31
CA SER A 187 -8.03 -1.50 -31.88
C SER A 187 -8.11 -2.50 -33.04
N ASP A 188 -7.74 -3.75 -32.76
CA ASP A 188 -8.61 -4.88 -33.06
C ASP A 188 -8.52 -5.83 -31.85
N GLU A 189 -9.63 -5.97 -31.13
CA GLU A 189 -9.87 -7.15 -30.30
C GLU A 189 -10.01 -8.33 -31.26
N GLU A 190 -8.95 -9.12 -31.41
CA GLU A 190 -9.08 -10.46 -31.98
C GLU A 190 -8.84 -11.50 -30.90
N LEU A 191 -9.92 -12.25 -30.68
CA LEU A 191 -10.07 -13.41 -29.83
C LEU A 191 -8.82 -14.31 -29.87
N LEU A 192 -8.37 -14.78 -28.70
CA LEU A 192 -7.38 -15.84 -28.57
C LEU A 192 -7.78 -17.06 -29.42
N THR A 193 -7.06 -17.30 -30.51
CA THR A 193 -6.95 -18.63 -31.12
C THR A 193 -5.58 -19.21 -30.80
N PRO A 194 -5.50 -20.50 -30.41
CA PRO A 194 -4.23 -21.17 -30.22
C PRO A 194 -3.84 -21.79 -31.55
N ASP A 195 -2.98 -21.15 -32.34
CA ASP A 195 -2.07 -21.96 -33.17
C ASP A 195 -0.80 -21.25 -33.61
N THR A 196 0.19 -22.10 -33.77
CA THR A 196 1.59 -21.98 -34.15
C THR A 196 1.87 -21.18 -35.44
N GLY A 197 2.96 -20.40 -35.45
CA GLY A 197 3.73 -20.11 -36.68
C GLY A 197 4.15 -18.64 -36.93
N GLU A 198 5.43 -18.37 -36.65
CA GLU A 198 6.35 -17.54 -37.45
C GLU A 198 6.32 -15.98 -37.37
N GLU A 199 7.23 -15.49 -36.52
CA GLU A 199 8.32 -14.53 -36.80
C GLU A 199 8.01 -13.13 -37.40
N GLY A 200 8.29 -12.08 -36.62
CA GLY A 200 8.83 -10.84 -37.20
C GLY A 200 8.53 -9.52 -36.51
N PHE A 201 7.62 -9.44 -35.53
CA PHE A 201 7.46 -8.22 -34.75
C PHE A 201 8.51 -8.19 -33.63
N GLU A 202 9.09 -7.02 -33.35
CA GLU A 202 10.26 -6.82 -32.47
C GLU A 202 10.03 -7.32 -31.02
N GLU A 203 10.10 -8.64 -30.79
CA GLU A 203 9.92 -9.30 -29.49
C GLU A 203 10.91 -8.78 -28.43
N LYS A 204 12.01 -8.16 -28.86
CA LYS A 204 13.03 -7.59 -27.98
C LYS A 204 12.57 -6.34 -27.24
N SER A 205 11.57 -5.64 -27.77
CA SER A 205 11.06 -4.40 -27.17
C SER A 205 10.29 -4.65 -25.87
N CYS A 206 9.66 -5.82 -25.70
CA CYS A 206 8.86 -6.16 -24.53
C CYS A 206 9.62 -6.92 -23.42
N TYR A 207 10.95 -7.00 -23.51
CA TYR A 207 11.76 -7.72 -22.53
C TYR A 207 11.84 -6.98 -21.20
N THR A 208 11.26 -7.60 -20.17
CA THR A 208 11.26 -7.11 -18.79
C THR A 208 11.75 -8.18 -17.82
N GLU A 209 12.26 -7.74 -16.68
CA GLU A 209 12.75 -8.66 -15.64
C GLU A 209 11.64 -9.56 -15.09
N THR A 210 10.42 -9.02 -14.96
CA THR A 210 9.22 -9.75 -14.57
C THR A 210 8.90 -10.86 -15.56
N LEU A 211 9.00 -10.59 -16.87
CA LEU A 211 8.81 -11.60 -17.92
C LEU A 211 9.83 -12.74 -17.80
N ALA A 212 11.11 -12.41 -17.57
CA ALA A 212 12.14 -13.42 -17.31
C ALA A 212 11.79 -14.26 -16.06
N SER A 213 11.31 -13.63 -14.98
CA SER A 213 10.91 -14.33 -13.76
C SER A 213 9.75 -15.32 -14.00
N ILE A 214 8.81 -14.97 -14.88
CA ILE A 214 7.68 -15.83 -15.25
C ILE A 214 8.17 -17.01 -16.08
N CYS A 215 9.08 -16.78 -17.05
CA CYS A 215 9.68 -17.85 -17.84
C CYS A 215 10.44 -18.86 -16.96
N LEU A 216 11.10 -18.41 -15.89
CA LEU A 216 11.77 -19.30 -14.93
C LEU A 216 10.79 -20.16 -14.14
N LYS A 217 9.69 -19.57 -13.65
CA LYS A 217 8.63 -20.31 -12.94
C LYS A 217 7.98 -21.36 -13.85
N GLN A 218 7.93 -21.09 -15.15
CA GLN A 218 7.39 -21.99 -16.16
C GLN A 218 8.41 -23.02 -16.69
N GLY A 219 9.65 -23.07 -16.16
CA GLY A 219 10.69 -24.00 -16.60
C GLY A 219 11.30 -23.69 -17.99
N ARG A 220 10.97 -22.54 -18.59
CA ARG A 220 11.45 -22.13 -19.92
C ARG A 220 12.77 -21.38 -19.79
N TYR A 221 13.83 -22.10 -19.43
CA TYR A 221 15.14 -21.50 -19.12
C TYR A 221 15.83 -20.81 -20.30
N GLN A 222 15.65 -21.30 -21.53
CA GLN A 222 16.26 -20.72 -22.74
C GLN A 222 15.74 -19.31 -23.00
N ARG A 223 14.41 -19.15 -23.04
CA ARG A 223 13.76 -17.83 -23.18
C ARG A 223 14.12 -16.88 -22.04
N ALA A 224 14.20 -17.38 -20.80
CA ALA A 224 14.63 -16.55 -19.67
C ALA A 224 16.08 -16.03 -19.83
N LEU A 225 16.98 -16.83 -20.39
CA LEU A 225 18.36 -16.42 -20.68
C LEU A 225 18.42 -15.36 -21.77
N GLU A 226 17.63 -15.49 -22.84
CA GLU A 226 17.55 -14.51 -23.93
C GLU A 226 17.08 -13.13 -23.41
N ILE A 227 16.01 -13.12 -22.61
CA ILE A 227 15.47 -11.88 -22.02
C ILE A 227 16.51 -11.21 -21.11
N LEU A 228 17.19 -11.98 -20.25
CA LEU A 228 18.17 -11.43 -19.31
C LEU A 228 19.47 -10.98 -19.96
N THR A 229 19.91 -11.66 -21.02
CA THR A 229 21.09 -11.24 -21.79
C THR A 229 20.83 -9.93 -22.51
N TYR A 230 19.63 -9.75 -23.07
CA TYR A 230 19.23 -8.47 -23.64
C TYR A 230 19.16 -7.35 -22.59
N LEU A 231 18.54 -7.61 -21.43
CA LEU A 231 18.49 -6.63 -20.33
C LEU A 231 19.87 -6.26 -19.80
N HIS A 232 20.82 -7.20 -19.79
CA HIS A 232 22.21 -6.96 -19.43
C HIS A 232 22.90 -5.99 -20.39
N LEU A 233 22.73 -6.19 -21.70
CA LEU A 233 23.27 -5.31 -22.75
C LEU A 233 22.72 -3.89 -22.64
N ASN A 234 21.43 -3.75 -22.31
CA ASN A 234 20.77 -2.45 -22.21
C ASN A 234 21.01 -1.73 -20.87
N ASN A 235 21.46 -2.44 -19.82
CA ASN A 235 21.61 -1.89 -18.47
C ASN A 235 23.02 -2.17 -17.88
N PRO A 236 24.08 -1.52 -18.37
CA PRO A 236 25.45 -1.79 -17.93
C PRO A 236 25.67 -1.50 -16.44
N LYS A 237 24.93 -0.55 -15.85
CA LYS A 237 24.97 -0.23 -14.41
C LYS A 237 24.61 -1.43 -13.52
N LYS A 238 23.79 -2.35 -14.01
CA LYS A 238 23.36 -3.57 -13.31
C LYS A 238 24.05 -4.83 -13.86
N SER A 239 25.19 -4.68 -14.53
CA SER A 239 25.89 -5.77 -15.21
C SER A 239 26.19 -6.96 -14.29
N ALA A 240 26.73 -6.71 -13.08
CA ALA A 240 27.03 -7.75 -12.09
C ALA A 240 25.77 -8.56 -11.68
N TYR A 241 24.67 -7.85 -11.42
CA TYR A 241 23.39 -8.46 -11.06
C TYR A 241 22.86 -9.42 -12.12
N PHE A 242 22.86 -8.97 -13.38
CA PHE A 242 22.40 -9.81 -14.49
C PHE A 242 23.35 -10.99 -14.75
N ALA A 243 24.66 -10.80 -14.57
CA ALA A 243 25.63 -11.88 -14.71
C ALA A 243 25.37 -13.01 -13.70
N ASP A 244 25.07 -12.67 -12.45
CA ASP A 244 24.73 -13.64 -11.41
C ASP A 244 23.42 -14.38 -11.72
N LYS A 245 22.38 -13.66 -12.15
CA LYS A 245 21.12 -14.27 -12.60
C LYS A 245 21.33 -15.22 -13.78
N ILE A 246 22.08 -14.81 -14.79
CA ILE A 246 22.40 -15.65 -15.95
C ILE A 246 23.18 -16.91 -15.50
N ARG A 247 24.14 -16.77 -14.58
CA ARG A 247 24.89 -17.91 -14.03
C ARG A 247 23.99 -18.89 -13.29
N PHE A 248 23.08 -18.37 -12.47
CA PHE A 248 22.10 -19.17 -11.74
C PHE A 248 21.20 -19.96 -12.69
N ILE A 249 20.65 -19.31 -13.71
CA ILE A 249 19.73 -19.93 -14.66
C ILE A 249 20.44 -20.98 -15.52
N ARG A 250 21.70 -20.73 -15.92
CA ARG A 250 22.51 -21.75 -16.61
C ARG A 250 22.68 -23.00 -15.76
N LYS A 251 22.96 -22.86 -14.46
CA LYS A 251 23.06 -24.00 -13.53
C LYS A 251 21.72 -24.73 -13.40
N LEU A 252 20.61 -24.00 -13.29
CA LEU A 252 19.26 -24.60 -13.24
C LEU A 252 18.93 -25.37 -14.52
N ALA A 253 19.22 -24.80 -15.69
CA ALA A 253 18.97 -25.43 -16.99
C ALA A 253 19.80 -26.71 -17.20
N ILE A 254 21.01 -26.76 -16.63
CA ILE A 254 21.83 -27.97 -16.61
C ILE A 254 21.19 -29.01 -15.70
N ASN A 255 20.87 -28.64 -14.46
CA ASN A 255 20.24 -29.56 -13.49
C ASN A 255 18.91 -30.13 -14.04
N SER A 256 18.05 -29.31 -14.63
CA SER A 256 16.79 -29.77 -15.22
C SER A 256 16.97 -30.76 -16.37
N LYS A 257 18.06 -30.64 -17.14
CA LYS A 257 18.37 -31.56 -18.25
C LYS A 257 18.89 -32.92 -17.78
N TYR A 258 19.48 -32.99 -16.59
CA TYR A 258 20.00 -34.25 -16.02
C TYR A 258 18.99 -34.96 -15.11
N ASN A 259 18.00 -34.25 -14.58
CA ASN A 259 16.91 -34.80 -13.75
C ASN A 259 15.62 -35.12 -14.55
N SER A 260 15.66 -35.10 -15.88
CA SER A 260 14.60 -35.57 -16.79
C SER A 260 15.11 -36.76 -17.61
#